data_AF-A0A8D2D235-F1
#
_entry.id   AF-A0A8D2D235-F1
#
_cell.length_a   1.000
_cell.length_b   1.000
_cell.length_c   1.000
_cell.angle_alpha   90.00
_cell.angle_beta   90.00
_cell.angle_gamma   90.00
#
_symmetry.space_group_name_H-M   'P 1'
#
loop_
_entity.id
_entity.type
_entity.pdbx_description
1 polymer ?
#
loop_
_entity_poly.entity_id
_entity_poly.type
_entity_poly.pdbx_seq_one_letter_code
_entity_poly.pdbx_strand_id
1 'polypeptide(L)'
;MGSRKCGGCLSCLLIPLALWSIIVNILLYLPNGQVSYAASNKLTNYVWYFEGICFSGVMMLIVAAVLLVLDNGSNYKCCQSENCGKKYMAMLSVLFSALGTAFSGYCLVISTLALIQGPYCRTLHGWEYAFEDTAGRFLTDSSLWTQCLEPARVVEWNVILFSVLIALSGLQVIICLVRVAMQLSKILCGTYSVIIQPGIV
;
A
#
# COMPACT_ATOMS: atom_id res chain seq x y z
N MET A 1 5.57 -13.18 -26.83
CA MET A 1 5.63 -11.69 -26.76
C MET A 1 4.58 -11.03 -25.83
N GLY A 2 3.60 -11.76 -25.24
CA GLY A 2 2.54 -11.14 -24.41
C GLY A 2 2.89 -10.77 -22.95
N SER A 3 3.82 -11.48 -22.30
CA SER A 3 4.09 -11.29 -20.86
C SER A 3 4.81 -9.97 -20.50
N ARG A 4 5.61 -9.38 -21.42
CA ARG A 4 6.28 -8.08 -21.19
C ARG A 4 5.30 -6.90 -21.21
N LYS A 5 4.29 -6.91 -22.09
CA LYS A 5 3.24 -5.88 -22.14
C LYS A 5 2.34 -5.91 -20.90
N CYS A 6 2.03 -7.10 -20.38
CA CYS A 6 1.26 -7.26 -19.14
C CYS A 6 2.03 -6.69 -17.93
N GLY A 7 3.35 -6.91 -17.89
CA GLY A 7 4.27 -6.28 -16.95
C GLY A 7 4.15 -4.76 -16.95
N GLY A 8 4.51 -4.04 -18.02
CA GLY A 8 4.43 -2.57 -17.99
C GLY A 8 3.06 -1.99 -17.56
N CYS A 9 1.96 -2.63 -17.99
CA CYS A 9 0.59 -2.21 -17.64
C CYS A 9 0.31 -2.27 -16.13
N LEU A 10 0.68 -3.38 -15.46
CA LEU A 10 0.48 -3.54 -14.02
C LEU A 10 1.28 -2.50 -13.19
N SER A 11 2.37 -1.95 -13.72
CA SER A 11 3.27 -1.00 -13.02
C SER A 11 2.70 0.39 -13.17
N CYS A 12 2.19 0.67 -14.36
CA CYS A 12 1.43 1.88 -14.63
C CYS A 12 0.19 1.97 -13.72
N LEU A 13 -0.51 0.86 -13.47
CA LEU A 13 -1.66 0.83 -12.54
C LEU A 13 -1.28 1.09 -11.07
N LEU A 14 -0.09 0.70 -10.63
CA LEU A 14 0.36 0.95 -9.25
C LEU A 14 0.55 2.44 -8.93
N ILE A 15 0.90 3.26 -9.93
CA ILE A 15 1.14 4.70 -9.77
C ILE A 15 -0.12 5.46 -9.32
N PRO A 16 -1.26 5.43 -10.04
CA PRO A 16 -2.47 6.13 -9.61
C PRO A 16 -3.00 5.57 -8.29
N LEU A 17 -2.86 4.27 -8.03
CA LEU A 17 -3.20 3.68 -6.74
C LEU A 17 -2.37 4.26 -5.59
N ALA A 18 -1.06 4.40 -5.78
CA ALA A 18 -0.16 5.00 -4.78
C ALA A 18 -0.47 6.49 -4.57
N LEU A 19 -0.72 7.24 -5.65
CA LEU A 19 -1.12 8.65 -5.56
C LEU A 19 -2.43 8.83 -4.79
N TRP A 20 -3.43 7.98 -5.07
CA TRP A 20 -4.69 8.03 -4.34
C TRP A 20 -4.49 7.66 -2.86
N SER A 21 -3.67 6.65 -2.55
CA SER A 21 -3.31 6.32 -1.17
C SER A 21 -2.68 7.51 -0.43
N ILE A 22 -1.78 8.25 -1.09
CA ILE A 22 -1.17 9.46 -0.51
C ILE A 22 -2.24 10.51 -0.20
N ILE A 23 -3.15 10.78 -1.13
CA ILE A 23 -4.23 11.77 -0.94
C ILE A 23 -5.12 11.37 0.25
N VAL A 24 -5.52 10.10 0.34
CA VAL A 24 -6.38 9.61 1.43
C VAL A 24 -5.67 9.68 2.78
N ASN A 25 -4.38 9.33 2.84
CA ASN A 25 -3.60 9.47 4.07
C ASN A 25 -3.45 10.95 4.50
N ILE A 26 -3.30 11.89 3.55
CA ILE A 26 -3.29 13.33 3.85
C ILE A 26 -4.64 13.79 4.40
N LEU A 27 -5.76 13.35 3.80
CA LEU A 27 -7.11 13.66 4.27
C LEU A 27 -7.39 13.08 5.66
N LEU A 28 -6.81 11.93 5.99
CA LEU A 28 -6.92 11.34 7.33
C LEU A 28 -6.23 12.23 8.39
N TYR A 29 -5.17 12.93 7.99
CA TYR A 29 -4.42 13.85 8.86
C TYR A 29 -5.18 15.15 9.18
N LEU A 30 -6.16 15.52 8.34
CA LEU A 30 -7.02 16.68 8.55
C LEU A 30 -8.42 16.22 8.96
N PRO A 31 -8.70 16.02 10.28
CA PRO A 31 -10.04 15.70 10.71
C PRO A 31 -11.02 16.79 10.28
N ASN A 32 -12.01 16.41 9.48
CA ASN A 32 -13.08 17.29 8.98
C ASN A 32 -12.59 18.53 8.18
N GLY A 33 -11.37 18.50 7.63
CA GLY A 33 -10.81 19.61 6.84
C GLY A 33 -10.55 20.91 7.64
N GLN A 34 -10.67 20.87 8.97
CA GLN A 34 -10.49 22.05 9.83
C GLN A 34 -9.11 22.03 10.48
N VAL A 35 -8.30 23.04 10.17
CA VAL A 35 -6.96 23.24 10.79
C VAL A 35 -7.03 23.70 12.26
N SER A 36 -8.22 24.06 12.75
CA SER A 36 -8.41 24.62 14.09
C SER A 36 -8.00 23.67 15.22
N TYR A 37 -8.17 22.36 15.03
CA TYR A 37 -7.76 21.35 16.03
C TYR A 37 -6.25 21.06 16.02
N ALA A 38 -5.53 21.42 14.93
CA ALA A 38 -4.08 21.29 14.85
C ALA A 38 -3.32 22.39 15.62
N ALA A 39 -3.97 23.52 15.89
CA ALA A 39 -3.36 24.66 16.59
C ALA A 39 -3.44 24.57 18.13
N SER A 40 -4.31 23.72 18.69
CA SER A 40 -4.63 23.72 20.12
C SER A 40 -3.93 22.62 20.94
N ASN A 41 -2.67 22.24 20.65
CA ASN A 41 -1.83 21.35 21.48
C ASN A 41 -2.48 20.05 22.05
N LYS A 42 -3.65 19.64 21.54
CA LYS A 42 -4.38 18.42 21.88
C LYS A 42 -4.27 17.37 20.78
N LEU A 43 -3.28 17.51 19.90
CA LEU A 43 -2.86 16.44 19.01
C LEU A 43 -2.08 15.44 19.85
N THR A 44 -2.83 14.42 20.28
CA THR A 44 -2.35 13.12 20.74
C THR A 44 -1.01 12.73 20.13
N ASN A 45 -0.16 12.07 20.94
CA ASN A 45 1.14 11.46 20.56
C ASN A 45 1.10 10.51 19.34
N TYR A 46 -0.04 10.34 18.67
CA TYR A 46 -0.23 9.57 17.44
C TYR A 46 0.26 10.29 16.17
N VAL A 47 0.60 11.58 16.25
CA VAL A 47 1.35 12.33 15.21
C VAL A 47 2.69 11.64 14.86
N TRP A 48 3.23 10.83 15.77
CA TRP A 48 4.43 10.03 15.54
C TRP A 48 4.19 8.71 14.79
N TYR A 49 2.95 8.26 14.61
CA TYR A 49 2.62 7.16 13.69
C TYR A 49 2.55 7.66 12.24
N PHE A 50 3.66 8.27 11.80
CA PHE A 50 3.99 8.66 10.43
C PHE A 50 4.10 7.45 9.47
N GLU A 51 3.42 6.36 9.76
CA GLU A 51 3.56 5.08 9.06
C GLU A 51 2.81 5.06 7.73
N GLY A 52 1.62 5.65 7.66
CA GLY A 52 0.77 5.57 6.46
C GLY A 52 1.35 6.29 5.23
N ILE A 53 1.68 7.58 5.37
CA ILE A 53 2.18 8.43 4.26
C ILE A 53 3.56 7.98 3.79
N CYS A 54 4.47 7.67 4.73
CA CYS A 54 5.85 7.32 4.42
C CYS A 54 5.95 5.92 3.79
N PHE A 55 5.37 4.89 4.43
CA PHE A 55 5.56 3.50 4.00
C PHE A 55 4.58 3.04 2.91
N SER A 56 3.30 3.42 2.95
CA SER A 56 2.33 2.95 1.95
C SER A 56 2.23 3.87 0.72
N GLY A 57 2.58 5.15 0.89
CA GLY A 57 2.49 6.17 -0.15
C GLY A 57 3.79 6.29 -0.93
N VAL A 58 4.76 6.97 -0.33
CA VAL A 58 6.02 7.33 -1.01
C VAL A 58 6.86 6.11 -1.36
N MET A 59 7.06 5.18 -0.42
CA MET A 59 7.83 3.96 -0.71
C MET A 59 7.17 3.10 -1.79
N MET A 60 5.83 3.01 -1.82
CA MET A 60 5.13 2.26 -2.87
C MET A 60 5.25 2.94 -4.24
N LEU A 61 5.25 4.28 -4.28
CA LEU A 61 5.49 5.04 -5.50
C LEU A 61 6.92 4.81 -6.01
N ILE A 62 7.93 4.80 -5.13
CA ILE A 62 9.32 4.46 -5.47
C ILE A 62 9.40 3.04 -6.02
N VAL A 63 8.78 2.05 -5.36
CA VAL A 63 8.73 0.66 -5.82
C VAL A 63 8.09 0.58 -7.21
N ALA A 64 6.95 1.24 -7.42
CA ALA A 64 6.26 1.26 -8.72
C ALA A 64 7.12 1.89 -9.82
N ALA A 65 7.81 3.00 -9.54
CA ALA A 65 8.71 3.67 -10.48
C ALA A 65 9.91 2.77 -10.84
N VAL A 66 10.54 2.15 -9.85
CA VAL A 66 11.66 1.22 -10.08
C VAL A 66 11.21 0.01 -10.90
N LEU A 67 10.05 -0.58 -10.59
CA LEU A 67 9.49 -1.69 -11.35
C LEU A 67 9.16 -1.30 -12.80
N LEU A 68 8.63 -0.09 -13.02
CA LEU A 68 8.37 0.44 -14.36
C LEU A 68 9.67 0.64 -15.15
N VAL A 69 10.71 1.20 -14.51
CA VAL A 69 12.03 1.35 -15.13
C VAL A 69 12.61 -0.01 -15.50
N LEU A 70 12.53 -1.01 -14.60
CA LEU A 70 13.00 -2.37 -14.85
C LEU A 70 12.22 -3.05 -16.00
N ASP A 71 10.91 -2.82 -16.11
CA ASP A 71 10.07 -3.37 -17.18
C ASP A 71 10.35 -2.71 -18.54
N ASN A 72 10.58 -1.39 -18.57
CA ASN A 72 10.93 -0.62 -19.77
C ASN A 72 12.41 -0.70 -20.15
N GLY A 73 13.23 -1.28 -19.27
CA GLY A 73 14.68 -1.24 -19.32
C GLY A 73 15.39 -2.08 -20.36
N SER A 74 14.67 -2.78 -21.23
CA SER A 74 15.32 -3.52 -22.32
C SER A 74 15.93 -2.60 -23.40
N ASN A 75 15.94 -1.28 -23.22
CA ASN A 75 16.48 -0.31 -24.17
C ASN A 75 17.82 0.33 -23.75
N TYR A 76 18.29 0.20 -22.50
CA TYR A 76 19.63 0.66 -22.14
C TYR A 76 20.65 -0.46 -22.33
N LYS A 77 21.20 -0.50 -23.55
CA LYS A 77 22.45 -1.19 -23.90
C LYS A 77 23.63 -0.55 -23.15
N CYS A 78 23.84 -0.87 -21.89
CA CYS A 78 25.15 -0.64 -21.26
C CYS A 78 25.51 -1.82 -20.35
N CYS A 79 26.68 -2.40 -20.67
CA CYS A 79 27.39 -3.51 -20.03
C CYS A 79 27.01 -4.95 -20.46
N GLN A 80 27.97 -5.49 -21.21
CA GLN A 80 28.07 -6.76 -21.90
C GLN A 80 28.43 -7.89 -20.91
N SER A 81 27.42 -8.64 -20.47
CA SER A 81 27.52 -10.06 -20.10
C SER A 81 26.10 -10.63 -20.14
N GLU A 82 25.77 -11.32 -21.22
CA GLU A 82 24.39 -11.56 -21.65
C GLU A 82 23.55 -12.44 -20.70
N ASN A 83 24.22 -13.13 -19.76
CA ASN A 83 23.61 -14.01 -18.77
C ASN A 83 23.67 -13.48 -17.33
N CYS A 84 24.69 -12.70 -16.95
CA CYS A 84 24.83 -12.18 -15.58
C CYS A 84 23.86 -11.01 -15.32
N GLY A 85 23.73 -10.08 -16.28
CA GLY A 85 22.83 -8.93 -16.16
C GLY A 85 21.34 -9.29 -16.14
N LYS A 86 20.93 -10.31 -16.92
CA LYS A 86 19.53 -10.75 -16.97
C LYS A 86 19.07 -11.39 -15.65
N LYS A 87 19.93 -12.19 -15.00
CA LYS A 87 19.64 -12.79 -13.69
C LYS A 87 19.57 -11.74 -12.58
N TYR A 88 20.51 -10.78 -12.57
CA TYR A 88 20.52 -9.69 -11.60
C TYR A 88 19.26 -8.81 -11.69
N MET A 89 18.87 -8.41 -12.90
CA MET A 89 17.65 -7.62 -13.12
C MET A 89 16.37 -8.38 -12.71
N ALA A 90 16.31 -9.69 -12.95
CA ALA A 90 15.18 -10.51 -12.52
C ALA A 90 15.12 -10.63 -10.98
N MET A 91 16.27 -10.87 -10.31
CA MET A 91 16.37 -10.89 -8.85
C MET A 91 15.94 -9.56 -8.23
N LEU A 92 16.39 -8.44 -8.79
CA LEU A 92 16.06 -7.11 -8.31
C LEU A 92 14.56 -6.80 -8.46
N SER A 93 13.95 -7.19 -9.59
CA SER A 93 12.50 -7.04 -9.78
C SER A 93 11.68 -7.86 -8.79
N VAL A 94 12.11 -9.08 -8.46
CA VAL A 94 11.47 -9.92 -7.44
C VAL A 94 11.61 -9.27 -6.06
N LEU A 95 12.79 -8.77 -5.70
CA LEU A 95 13.04 -8.10 -4.43
C LEU A 95 12.14 -6.88 -4.24
N PHE A 96 12.08 -5.98 -5.23
CA PHE A 96 11.21 -4.80 -5.16
C PHE A 96 9.72 -5.15 -5.15
N SER A 97 9.30 -6.20 -5.88
CA SER A 97 7.90 -6.66 -5.84
C SER A 97 7.53 -7.25 -4.47
N ALA A 98 8.47 -7.96 -3.83
CA ALA A 98 8.28 -8.48 -2.48
C ALA A 98 8.23 -7.35 -1.44
N LEU A 99 9.11 -6.34 -1.56
CA LEU A 99 9.05 -5.13 -0.73
C LEU A 99 7.72 -4.38 -0.90
N GLY A 100 7.24 -4.21 -2.14
CA GLY A 100 5.92 -3.62 -2.39
C GLY A 100 4.79 -4.41 -1.73
N THR A 101 4.85 -5.74 -1.76
CA THR A 101 3.88 -6.60 -1.07
C THR A 101 3.95 -6.41 0.44
N ALA A 102 5.14 -6.32 1.02
CA ALA A 102 5.33 -6.12 2.46
C ALA A 102 4.81 -4.75 2.91
N PHE A 103 5.13 -3.67 2.18
CA PHE A 103 4.69 -2.32 2.52
C PHE A 103 3.17 -2.15 2.36
N SER A 104 2.58 -2.61 1.25
CA SER A 104 1.12 -2.55 1.06
C SER A 104 0.38 -3.48 2.03
N GLY A 105 0.95 -4.66 2.33
CA GLY A 105 0.39 -5.59 3.31
C GLY A 105 0.40 -5.03 4.73
N TYR A 106 1.49 -4.37 5.12
CA TYR A 106 1.58 -3.65 6.39
C TYR A 106 0.49 -2.57 6.51
N CYS A 107 0.33 -1.76 5.47
CA CYS A 107 -0.71 -0.74 5.41
C CYS A 107 -2.13 -1.33 5.53
N LEU A 108 -2.40 -2.46 4.88
CA LEU A 108 -3.69 -3.15 4.95
C LEU A 108 -3.99 -3.59 6.39
N VAL A 109 -3.02 -4.22 7.06
CA VAL A 109 -3.18 -4.69 8.45
C VAL A 109 -3.41 -3.51 9.38
N ILE A 110 -2.55 -2.49 9.35
CA ILE A 110 -2.66 -1.32 10.23
C ILE A 110 -3.97 -0.55 9.97
N SER A 111 -4.37 -0.36 8.70
CA SER A 111 -5.63 0.33 8.38
C SER A 111 -6.84 -0.44 8.89
N THR A 112 -6.80 -1.78 8.85
CA THR A 112 -7.87 -2.63 9.37
C THR A 112 -7.94 -2.56 10.89
N LEU A 113 -6.78 -2.62 11.58
CA LEU A 113 -6.71 -2.48 13.03
C LEU A 113 -7.19 -1.10 13.48
N ALA A 114 -6.75 -0.03 12.79
CA ALA A 114 -7.19 1.34 13.06
C ALA A 114 -8.71 1.51 12.82
N LEU A 115 -9.25 0.87 11.80
CA LEU A 115 -10.70 0.86 11.54
C LEU A 115 -11.48 0.15 12.64
N ILE A 116 -10.96 -0.94 13.21
CA ILE A 116 -11.63 -1.69 14.29
C ILE A 116 -11.54 -0.93 15.63
N GLN A 117 -10.39 -0.29 15.91
CA GLN A 117 -10.19 0.50 17.12
C GLN A 117 -11.06 1.77 17.13
N GLY A 118 -11.25 2.39 15.97
CA GLY A 118 -12.05 3.60 15.81
C GLY A 118 -11.30 4.89 16.17
N PRO A 119 -11.89 6.06 15.87
CA PRO A 119 -11.23 7.34 16.07
C PRO A 119 -11.19 7.75 17.55
N TYR A 120 -10.16 8.53 17.89
CA TYR A 120 -10.11 9.23 19.17
C TYR A 120 -11.11 10.39 19.15
N CYS A 121 -12.05 10.42 20.09
CA CYS A 121 -13.09 11.43 20.14
C CYS A 121 -13.40 11.84 21.58
N ARG A 122 -14.12 12.95 21.73
CA ARG A 122 -14.59 13.42 23.04
C ARG A 122 -15.96 12.81 23.34
N THR A 123 -16.01 12.03 24.42
CA THR A 123 -17.23 11.46 25.00
C THR A 123 -17.71 12.33 26.16
N LEU A 124 -18.76 11.88 26.86
CA LEU A 124 -19.23 12.51 28.11
C LEU A 124 -18.20 12.42 29.26
N HIS A 125 -17.29 11.45 29.23
CA HIS A 125 -16.32 11.18 30.30
C HIS A 125 -14.94 11.79 30.05
N GLY A 126 -14.70 12.36 28.86
CA GLY A 126 -13.43 12.97 28.51
C GLY A 126 -13.03 12.66 27.07
N TRP A 127 -11.73 12.67 26.80
CA TRP A 127 -11.18 12.26 25.51
C TRP A 127 -10.70 10.80 25.62
N GLU A 128 -11.36 9.91 24.90
CA GLU A 128 -11.09 8.46 24.97
C GLU A 128 -11.36 7.78 23.62
N TYR A 129 -10.89 6.54 23.49
CA TYR A 129 -11.27 5.68 22.38
C TYR A 129 -12.64 5.05 22.68
N ALA A 130 -13.70 5.76 22.29
CA ALA A 130 -15.09 5.35 22.56
C ALA A 130 -15.45 3.94 22.03
N PHE A 131 -14.68 3.41 21.09
CA PHE A 131 -15.00 2.18 20.38
C PHE A 131 -14.06 0.99 20.65
N GLU A 132 -13.02 1.17 21.46
CA GLU A 132 -12.00 0.13 21.73
C GLU A 132 -12.62 -1.16 22.28
N ASP A 133 -13.57 -1.05 23.21
CA ASP A 133 -14.28 -2.18 23.82
C ASP A 133 -15.37 -2.80 22.92
N THR A 134 -15.75 -2.13 21.84
CA THR A 134 -16.84 -2.58 20.95
C THR A 134 -16.37 -3.50 19.82
N ALA A 135 -15.06 -3.73 19.68
CA ALA A 135 -14.46 -4.60 18.67
C ALA A 135 -15.05 -4.41 17.25
N GLY A 136 -15.32 -3.16 16.85
CA GLY A 136 -15.88 -2.83 15.53
C GLY A 136 -17.41 -2.87 15.39
N ARG A 137 -18.19 -3.10 16.46
CA ARG A 137 -19.68 -3.04 16.41
C ARG A 137 -20.23 -1.69 15.92
N PHE A 138 -19.46 -0.61 16.08
CA PHE A 138 -19.84 0.71 15.56
C PHE A 138 -19.85 0.79 14.02
N LEU A 139 -19.25 -0.17 13.31
CA LEU A 139 -19.30 -0.25 11.85
C LEU A 139 -20.67 -0.73 11.35
N THR A 140 -21.37 -1.56 12.14
CA THR A 140 -22.71 -2.07 11.82
C THR A 140 -23.81 -1.21 12.42
N ASP A 141 -23.61 -0.71 13.64
CA ASP A 141 -24.61 0.10 14.36
C ASP A 141 -24.24 1.59 14.34
N SER A 142 -24.83 2.33 13.41
CA SER A 142 -24.64 3.78 13.28
C SER A 142 -25.18 4.58 14.48
N SER A 143 -26.04 3.99 15.30
CA SER A 143 -26.53 4.58 16.55
C SER A 143 -25.41 4.84 17.57
N LEU A 144 -24.34 4.03 17.52
CA LEU A 144 -23.18 4.16 18.42
C LEU A 144 -22.33 5.39 18.11
N TRP A 145 -22.48 6.00 16.93
CA TRP A 145 -21.71 7.20 16.54
C TRP A 145 -22.06 8.42 17.40
N THR A 146 -23.23 8.41 18.05
CA THR A 146 -23.69 9.47 18.97
C THR A 146 -22.86 9.56 20.26
N GLN A 147 -22.04 8.55 20.57
CA GLN A 147 -21.13 8.59 21.72
C GLN A 147 -19.98 9.59 21.55
N CYS A 148 -19.60 9.87 20.30
CA CYS A 148 -18.63 10.92 19.97
C CYS A 148 -19.34 12.26 19.77
N LEU A 149 -19.19 13.17 20.73
CA LEU A 149 -19.80 14.49 20.68
C LEU A 149 -18.99 15.46 19.82
N GLU A 150 -17.67 15.39 19.92
CA GLU A 150 -16.76 16.30 19.21
C GLU A 150 -15.48 15.55 18.79
N PRO A 151 -14.95 15.77 17.58
CA PRO A 151 -15.48 16.60 16.49
C PRO A 151 -16.66 15.96 15.72
N ALA A 152 -17.55 16.79 15.18
CA ALA A 152 -18.75 16.34 14.46
C ALA A 152 -18.37 15.50 13.21
N ARG A 153 -19.06 14.36 13.03
CA ARG A 153 -18.86 13.40 11.90
C ARG A 153 -17.46 12.80 11.78
N VAL A 154 -16.65 12.84 12.83
CA VAL A 154 -15.30 12.23 12.83
C VAL A 154 -15.33 10.73 12.57
N VAL A 155 -16.36 10.04 13.07
CA VAL A 155 -16.52 8.58 12.91
C VAL A 155 -16.73 8.23 11.45
N GLU A 156 -17.70 8.87 10.80
CA GLU A 156 -17.99 8.67 9.38
C GLU A 156 -16.76 8.96 8.50
N TRP A 157 -16.07 10.07 8.77
CA TRP A 157 -14.85 10.47 8.04
C TRP A 157 -13.75 9.39 8.11
N ASN A 158 -13.45 8.91 9.32
CA ASN A 158 -12.41 7.90 9.52
C ASN A 158 -12.82 6.56 8.91
N VAL A 159 -14.07 6.13 9.09
CA VAL A 159 -14.57 4.87 8.52
C VAL A 159 -14.44 4.85 6.99
N ILE A 160 -14.85 5.94 6.33
CA ILE A 160 -14.76 6.05 4.87
C ILE A 160 -13.29 6.02 4.42
N LEU A 161 -12.42 6.85 5.01
CA LEU A 161 -11.03 6.95 4.57
C LEU A 161 -10.24 5.66 4.83
N PHE A 162 -10.39 5.03 5.99
CA PHE A 162 -9.74 3.75 6.27
C PHE A 162 -10.27 2.63 5.37
N SER A 163 -11.58 2.59 5.10
CA SER A 163 -12.15 1.62 4.15
C SER A 163 -11.55 1.79 2.74
N VAL A 164 -11.37 3.02 2.28
CA VAL A 164 -10.74 3.31 0.98
C VAL A 164 -9.26 2.89 0.99
N LEU A 165 -8.52 3.14 2.07
CA LEU A 165 -7.13 2.68 2.22
C LEU A 165 -7.01 1.16 2.17
N ILE A 166 -7.90 0.44 2.85
CA ILE A 166 -7.95 -1.04 2.82
C ILE A 166 -8.19 -1.54 1.39
N ALA A 167 -9.13 -0.93 0.65
CA ALA A 167 -9.39 -1.31 -0.73
C ALA A 167 -8.18 -1.07 -1.65
N LEU A 168 -7.52 0.09 -1.52
CA LEU A 168 -6.36 0.45 -2.34
C LEU A 168 -5.14 -0.42 -2.02
N SER A 169 -4.82 -0.59 -0.74
CA SER A 169 -3.71 -1.45 -0.29
C SER A 169 -3.97 -2.92 -0.65
N GLY A 170 -5.21 -3.40 -0.55
CA GLY A 170 -5.60 -4.73 -1.01
C GLY A 170 -5.35 -4.92 -2.51
N LEU A 171 -5.75 -3.94 -3.34
CA LEU A 171 -5.50 -4.01 -4.78
C LEU A 171 -4.00 -3.95 -5.11
N GLN A 172 -3.20 -3.15 -4.39
CA GLN A 172 -1.75 -3.12 -4.53
C GLN A 172 -1.11 -4.48 -4.20
N VAL A 173 -1.52 -5.12 -3.09
CA VAL A 173 -1.04 -6.46 -2.71
C VAL A 173 -1.36 -7.48 -3.80
N ILE A 174 -2.60 -7.49 -4.32
CA ILE A 174 -3.01 -8.41 -5.39
C ILE A 174 -2.13 -8.20 -6.64
N ILE A 175 -1.92 -6.96 -7.07
CA ILE A 175 -1.07 -6.63 -8.22
C ILE A 175 0.37 -7.10 -7.99
N CYS A 176 0.95 -6.83 -6.81
CA CYS A 176 2.30 -7.24 -6.46
C CYS A 176 2.45 -8.78 -6.33
N LEU A 177 1.43 -9.50 -5.90
CA LEU A 177 1.46 -10.98 -5.88
C LEU A 177 1.42 -11.55 -7.30
N VAL A 178 0.56 -11.03 -8.17
CA VAL A 178 0.49 -11.43 -9.59
C VAL A 178 1.84 -11.17 -10.27
N ARG A 179 2.49 -10.05 -9.94
CA ARG A 179 3.87 -9.74 -10.39
C ARG A 179 4.87 -10.81 -10.00
N VAL A 180 4.93 -11.15 -8.72
CA VAL A 180 5.85 -12.16 -8.21
C VAL A 180 5.60 -13.49 -8.93
N ALA A 181 4.34 -13.91 -9.09
CA ALA A 181 3.99 -15.12 -9.82
C ALA A 181 4.47 -15.09 -11.29
N MET A 182 4.28 -13.96 -11.99
CA MET A 182 4.77 -13.80 -13.36
C MET A 182 6.30 -13.84 -13.44
N GLN A 183 7.02 -13.21 -12.50
CA GLN A 183 8.48 -13.24 -12.50
C GLN A 183 9.03 -14.64 -12.16
N LEU A 184 8.43 -15.34 -11.18
CA LEU A 184 8.78 -16.72 -10.86
C LEU A 184 8.55 -17.65 -12.05
N SER A 185 7.43 -17.48 -12.77
CA SER A 185 7.14 -18.25 -13.99
C SER A 185 8.18 -18.04 -15.08
N LYS A 186 8.69 -16.81 -15.25
CA LYS A 186 9.79 -16.52 -16.19
C LYS A 186 11.12 -17.16 -15.75
N ILE A 187 11.43 -17.15 -14.46
CA ILE A 187 12.65 -17.77 -13.92
C ILE A 187 12.59 -19.30 -14.11
N LEU A 188 11.47 -19.93 -13.77
CA LEU A 188 11.26 -21.36 -13.95
C LEU A 188 11.30 -21.76 -15.42
N CYS A 189 10.54 -21.08 -16.30
CA CYS A 189 10.54 -21.36 -17.74
C CYS A 189 11.92 -21.13 -18.38
N GLY A 190 12.66 -20.10 -17.94
CA GLY A 190 14.05 -19.87 -18.34
C GLY A 190 14.99 -21.00 -17.91
N THR A 191 14.73 -21.60 -16.75
CA THR A 191 15.49 -22.76 -16.25
C THR A 191 15.15 -24.02 -17.06
N TYR A 192 13.88 -24.25 -17.40
CA TYR A 192 13.48 -25.35 -18.30
C TYR A 192 14.09 -25.21 -19.71
N SER A 193 14.18 -24.00 -20.28
CA SER A 193 14.86 -23.80 -21.57
C SER A 193 16.37 -24.05 -21.52
N VAL A 194 17.01 -23.83 -20.36
CA VAL A 194 18.44 -24.13 -20.16
C VAL A 194 18.68 -25.63 -19.95
N ILE A 195 17.71 -26.36 -19.39
CA ILE A 195 17.81 -27.82 -19.18
C ILE A 195 17.63 -28.61 -20.50
N ILE A 196 17.00 -28.05 -21.54
CA ILE A 196 16.81 -28.71 -22.84
C ILE A 196 17.97 -28.46 -23.83
N GLN A 197 19.05 -27.79 -23.42
CA GLN A 197 20.31 -27.73 -24.19
C GLN A 197 21.49 -28.52 -23.56
N PRO A 198 21.38 -29.85 -23.30
CA PRO A 198 22.55 -30.71 -23.25
C PRO A 198 22.69 -31.40 -24.62
N GLY A 199 23.54 -30.85 -25.49
CA GLY A 199 24.02 -31.57 -26.67
C GLY A 199 23.63 -30.97 -28.01
N ILE A 200 24.40 -29.99 -28.46
CA ILE A 200 24.82 -29.90 -29.86
C ILE A 200 26.32 -29.59 -29.84
N VAL A 201 27.11 -30.66 -29.70
CA VAL A 201 28.43 -30.79 -30.34
C VAL A 201 28.19 -31.62 -31.60
#